data_AF-A0A1M5WIG7-F1
#
_entry.id   AF-A0A1M5WIG7-F1
#
_cell.length_a   1.000
_cell.length_b   1.000
_cell.length_c   1.000
_cell.angle_alpha   90.00
_cell.angle_beta   90.00
_cell.angle_gamma   90.00
#
_symmetry.space_group_name_H-M   'P 1'
#
loop_
_entity.id
_entity.type
_entity.pdbx_description
1 polymer ?
#
loop_
_entity_poly.entity_id
_entity_poly.type
_entity_poly.pdbx_seq_one_letter_code
_entity_poly.pdbx_strand_id
1 'polypeptide(L)'
;MTHRCPLRTTLFCLLIVYGLLCGGCASILTSTVIKPAVGNLQRQQDVGLVCEGAAAYLLMIDSLIEANQSNRDMLLLGVQSYGGSIAALESCGAPSERLHALADKARTYGHRLLASLLSSESALTSGSELDRALAALSPRAARDLFWGAYGWLAWIGQQQGSPAAMADLVVVEQLMRRVLELDETVEAGSAHLFFGILYGAKPALAGGNPERSRTHFQRALELSGRSLLPIQTAYAQTYARMTFDRALHDDLLEEVLAFPLESASENTLVNQIAKRRARQLLADDYFAD
;
A
#
# COMPACT_ATOMS: atom_id res chain seq x y z
N MET A 1 -51.37 4.86 -46.20
CA MET A 1 -50.82 4.32 -44.95
C MET A 1 -49.55 3.54 -45.27
N THR A 2 -48.39 4.19 -45.15
CA THR A 2 -47.09 3.55 -45.42
C THR A 2 -46.54 2.95 -44.12
N HIS A 3 -46.56 1.63 -44.02
CA HIS A 3 -45.95 0.89 -42.92
C HIS A 3 -44.42 1.12 -42.94
N ARG A 4 -43.92 1.97 -42.03
CA ARG A 4 -42.48 2.10 -41.79
C ARG A 4 -42.00 0.82 -41.11
N CYS A 5 -41.06 0.16 -41.78
CA CYS A 5 -40.44 -1.12 -41.45
C CYS A 5 -39.86 -1.15 -40.01
N PRO A 6 -40.11 -2.20 -39.19
CA PRO A 6 -39.60 -2.33 -37.81
C PRO A 6 -38.10 -2.68 -37.72
N LEU A 7 -37.42 -2.85 -38.86
CA LEU A 7 -36.04 -3.34 -38.95
C LEU A 7 -35.01 -2.39 -38.29
N ARG A 8 -35.30 -1.09 -38.22
CA ARG A 8 -34.43 -0.09 -37.59
C ARG A 8 -34.43 -0.19 -36.07
N THR A 9 -35.57 -0.55 -35.48
CA THR A 9 -35.75 -0.65 -34.02
C THR A 9 -35.11 -1.95 -33.49
N THR A 10 -35.23 -3.05 -34.23
CA THR A 10 -34.55 -4.32 -33.90
C THR A 10 -33.03 -4.23 -34.02
N LEU A 11 -32.51 -3.53 -35.03
CA LEU A 11 -31.06 -3.32 -35.18
C LEU A 11 -30.47 -2.46 -34.05
N PHE A 12 -31.21 -1.44 -33.59
CA PHE A 12 -30.81 -0.59 -32.47
C PHE A 12 -30.81 -1.35 -31.13
N CYS A 13 -31.82 -2.20 -30.89
CA CYS A 13 -31.83 -3.08 -29.71
C CYS A 13 -30.69 -4.10 -29.74
N LEU A 14 -30.36 -4.68 -30.91
CA LEU A 14 -29.23 -5.59 -31.07
C LEU A 14 -27.88 -4.90 -30.80
N LEU A 15 -27.71 -3.64 -31.22
CA LEU A 15 -26.50 -2.85 -30.96
C LEU A 15 -26.37 -2.47 -29.47
N ILE A 16 -27.47 -2.18 -28.77
CA ILE A 16 -27.46 -1.93 -27.32
C ILE A 16 -27.11 -3.20 -26.54
N VAL A 17 -27.71 -4.34 -26.91
CA VAL A 17 -27.40 -5.64 -26.29
C VAL A 17 -25.96 -6.05 -26.55
N TYR A 18 -25.44 -5.80 -27.77
CA TYR A 18 -24.04 -6.05 -28.11
C TYR A 18 -23.08 -5.13 -27.31
N GLY A 19 -23.42 -3.85 -27.13
CA GLY A 19 -22.66 -2.91 -26.30
C GLY A 19 -22.61 -3.30 -24.82
N LEU A 20 -23.71 -3.84 -24.27
CA LEU A 20 -23.78 -4.35 -22.90
C LEU A 20 -22.97 -5.63 -22.70
N LEU A 21 -22.91 -6.51 -23.71
CA LEU A 21 -22.17 -7.77 -23.67
C LEU A 21 -20.64 -7.57 -23.74
N CYS A 22 -20.16 -6.53 -24.42
CA CYS A 22 -18.72 -6.32 -24.60
C CYS A 22 -18.01 -5.58 -23.45
N GLY A 23 -18.72 -4.85 -22.58
CA GLY A 23 -18.10 -4.07 -21.49
C GLY A 23 -18.42 -4.52 -20.05
N GLY A 24 -19.43 -5.38 -19.86
CA GLY A 24 -20.00 -5.67 -18.54
C GLY A 24 -19.32 -6.78 -17.75
N CYS A 25 -18.86 -7.86 -18.38
CA CYS A 25 -18.44 -9.06 -17.63
C CYS A 25 -17.19 -8.83 -16.77
N ALA A 26 -16.18 -8.13 -17.30
CA ALA A 26 -14.94 -7.88 -16.55
C ALA A 26 -15.14 -6.93 -15.36
N SER A 27 -15.99 -5.90 -15.52
CA SER A 27 -16.30 -4.94 -14.46
C SER A 27 -17.18 -5.56 -13.37
N ILE A 28 -18.12 -6.43 -13.74
CA ILE A 28 -18.93 -7.22 -12.81
C ILE A 28 -18.03 -8.19 -12.03
N LEU A 29 -17.20 -9.01 -12.70
CA LEU A 29 -16.28 -9.94 -12.03
C LEU A 29 -15.36 -9.26 -11.02
N THR A 30 -14.82 -8.10 -11.39
CA THR A 30 -13.98 -7.27 -10.51
C THR A 30 -14.71 -6.85 -9.24
N SER A 31 -15.95 -6.36 -9.39
CA SER A 31 -16.71 -5.79 -8.28
C SER A 31 -17.41 -6.82 -7.40
N THR A 32 -17.83 -7.96 -7.96
CA THR A 32 -18.65 -8.95 -7.25
C THR A 32 -17.86 -10.15 -6.73
N VAL A 33 -16.72 -10.48 -7.35
CA VAL A 33 -15.92 -11.66 -6.97
C VAL A 33 -14.57 -11.23 -6.40
N ILE A 34 -13.84 -10.39 -7.14
CA ILE A 34 -12.44 -10.11 -6.82
C ILE A 34 -12.32 -9.20 -5.59
N LYS A 35 -12.92 -7.99 -5.61
CA LYS A 35 -12.82 -7.04 -4.49
C LYS A 35 -13.28 -7.64 -3.14
N PRO A 36 -14.39 -8.38 -3.05
CA PRO A 36 -14.79 -9.04 -1.81
C PRO A 36 -13.81 -10.11 -1.33
N ALA A 37 -13.24 -10.91 -2.24
CA ALA A 37 -12.25 -11.94 -1.88
C ALA A 37 -10.99 -11.31 -1.26
N VAL A 38 -10.53 -10.19 -1.84
CA VAL A 38 -9.38 -9.41 -1.35
C VAL A 38 -9.68 -8.81 0.02
N GLY A 39 -10.88 -8.22 0.19
CA GLY A 39 -11.32 -7.70 1.47
C GLY A 39 -11.34 -8.80 2.54
N ASN A 40 -11.84 -9.99 2.22
CA ASN A 40 -11.87 -11.12 3.13
C ASN A 40 -10.46 -11.60 3.55
N LEU A 41 -9.47 -11.52 2.64
CA LEU A 41 -8.08 -11.83 2.96
C LEU A 41 -7.53 -10.88 4.04
N GLN A 42 -7.86 -9.58 3.98
CA GLN A 42 -7.43 -8.61 4.99
C GLN A 42 -8.05 -8.87 6.38
N ARG A 43 -9.15 -9.63 6.43
CA ARG A 43 -9.78 -10.06 7.69
C ARG A 43 -9.21 -11.37 8.24
N GLN A 44 -8.21 -11.98 7.60
CA GLN A 44 -7.64 -13.24 8.09
C GLN A 44 -6.82 -13.07 9.36
N GLN A 45 -7.07 -13.94 10.34
CA GLN A 45 -6.27 -14.06 11.56
C GLN A 45 -5.14 -15.10 11.42
N ASP A 46 -5.33 -16.09 10.55
CA ASP A 46 -4.33 -17.12 10.31
C ASP A 46 -3.32 -16.66 9.27
N VAL A 47 -2.24 -16.03 9.74
CA VAL A 47 -1.13 -15.62 8.88
C VAL A 47 -0.45 -16.83 8.24
N GLY A 48 -0.50 -18.02 8.86
CA GLY A 48 0.03 -19.26 8.26
C GLY A 48 -0.73 -19.62 7.00
N LEU A 49 -2.07 -19.62 7.06
CA LEU A 49 -2.94 -19.81 5.91
C LEU A 49 -2.68 -18.78 4.80
N VAL A 50 -2.45 -17.52 5.16
CA VAL A 50 -2.09 -16.48 4.18
C VAL A 50 -0.76 -16.80 3.51
N CYS A 51 0.25 -17.23 4.26
CA CYS A 51 1.56 -17.59 3.72
C CYS A 51 1.49 -18.79 2.76
N GLU A 52 0.68 -19.80 3.09
CA GLU A 52 0.46 -20.98 2.24
C GLU A 52 -0.33 -20.62 0.96
N GLY A 53 -1.34 -19.76 1.08
CA GLY A 53 -2.22 -19.37 -0.03
C GLY A 53 -1.68 -18.26 -0.94
N ALA A 54 -0.70 -17.47 -0.48
CA ALA A 54 -0.24 -16.26 -1.16
C ALA A 54 0.20 -16.52 -2.61
N ALA A 55 0.90 -17.62 -2.87
CA ALA A 55 1.39 -17.90 -4.22
C ALA A 55 0.26 -18.06 -5.25
N ALA A 56 -0.76 -18.86 -4.94
CA ALA A 56 -1.89 -19.08 -5.83
C ALA A 56 -2.71 -17.79 -6.01
N TYR A 57 -2.94 -17.07 -4.92
CA TYR A 57 -3.62 -15.78 -4.93
C TYR A 57 -2.91 -14.75 -5.83
N LEU A 58 -1.59 -14.59 -5.69
CA LEU A 58 -0.82 -13.63 -6.47
C LEU A 58 -0.77 -13.98 -7.97
N LEU A 59 -0.66 -15.28 -8.31
CA LEU A 59 -0.73 -15.73 -9.71
C LEU A 59 -2.10 -15.47 -10.34
N MET A 60 -3.19 -15.62 -9.57
CA MET A 60 -4.52 -15.25 -10.01
C MET A 60 -4.60 -13.74 -10.27
N ILE A 61 -4.09 -12.90 -9.37
CA ILE A 61 -4.05 -11.44 -9.56
C ILE A 61 -3.27 -11.07 -10.83
N ASP A 62 -2.11 -11.67 -11.07
CA ASP A 62 -1.35 -11.47 -12.32
C ASP A 62 -2.17 -11.83 -13.56
N SER A 63 -2.85 -12.98 -13.54
CA SER A 63 -3.66 -13.46 -14.66
C SER A 63 -4.83 -12.51 -14.95
N LEU A 64 -5.42 -11.92 -13.91
CA LEU A 64 -6.50 -10.94 -14.04
C LEU A 64 -6.01 -9.59 -14.58
N ILE A 65 -4.82 -9.15 -14.16
CA ILE A 65 -4.20 -7.93 -14.68
C ILE A 65 -3.82 -8.09 -16.16
N GLU A 66 -3.37 -9.28 -16.57
CA GLU A 66 -2.99 -9.55 -17.96
C GLU A 66 -4.14 -9.34 -18.94
N ALA A 67 -5.38 -9.64 -18.52
CA ALA A 67 -6.57 -9.44 -19.35
C ALA A 67 -6.83 -7.96 -19.71
N ASN A 68 -6.43 -7.02 -18.84
CA ASN A 68 -6.46 -5.60 -19.14
C ASN A 68 -5.38 -4.85 -18.35
N GLN A 69 -4.23 -4.67 -19.01
CA GLN A 69 -3.04 -4.11 -18.40
C GLN A 69 -3.16 -2.61 -18.03
N SER A 70 -4.13 -1.86 -18.56
CA SER A 70 -4.32 -0.44 -18.20
C SER A 70 -5.47 -0.24 -17.20
N ASN A 71 -6.10 -1.30 -16.71
CA ASN A 71 -7.20 -1.17 -15.76
C ASN A 71 -6.69 -0.68 -14.39
N ARG A 72 -7.04 0.57 -14.06
CA ARG A 72 -6.70 1.25 -12.80
C ARG A 72 -7.02 0.42 -11.55
N ASP A 73 -8.22 -0.16 -11.46
CA ASP A 73 -8.64 -0.95 -10.30
C ASP A 73 -7.82 -2.24 -10.15
N MET A 74 -7.44 -2.87 -11.26
CA MET A 74 -6.59 -4.06 -11.26
C MET A 74 -5.14 -3.73 -10.90
N LEU A 75 -4.62 -2.59 -11.35
CA LEU A 75 -3.29 -2.11 -10.98
C LEU A 75 -3.22 -1.81 -9.48
N LEU A 76 -4.21 -1.08 -8.96
CA LEU A 76 -4.36 -0.81 -7.52
C LEU A 76 -4.37 -2.12 -6.72
N LEU A 77 -5.18 -3.09 -7.15
CA LEU A 77 -5.25 -4.39 -6.51
C LEU A 77 -3.93 -5.17 -6.59
N GLY A 78 -3.24 -5.11 -7.74
CA GLY A 78 -1.91 -5.69 -7.91
C GLY A 78 -0.92 -5.14 -6.89
N VAL A 79 -0.88 -3.82 -6.72
CA VAL A 79 0.03 -3.19 -5.74
C VAL A 79 -0.32 -3.60 -4.31
N GLN A 80 -1.60 -3.54 -3.93
CA GLN A 80 -2.06 -3.96 -2.61
C GLN A 80 -1.72 -5.41 -2.31
N SER A 81 -1.91 -6.29 -3.29
CA SER A 81 -1.68 -7.73 -3.15
C SER A 81 -0.20 -8.04 -3.00
N TYR A 82 0.64 -7.56 -3.93
CA TYR A 82 2.07 -7.84 -3.90
C TYR A 82 2.77 -7.10 -2.76
N GLY A 83 2.52 -5.80 -2.62
CA GLY A 83 3.14 -4.98 -1.57
C GLY A 83 2.70 -5.37 -0.16
N GLY A 84 1.42 -5.76 0.02
CA GLY A 84 0.90 -6.24 1.30
C GLY A 84 1.40 -7.64 1.68
N SER A 85 1.67 -8.50 0.68
CA SER A 85 2.15 -9.87 0.93
C SER A 85 3.59 -9.94 1.42
N ILE A 86 4.41 -8.91 1.18
CA ILE A 86 5.83 -8.89 1.56
C ILE A 86 5.98 -9.05 3.07
N ALA A 87 5.31 -8.22 3.88
CA ALA A 87 5.41 -8.29 5.34
C ALA A 87 4.86 -9.62 5.90
N ALA A 88 3.79 -10.14 5.30
CA ALA A 88 3.23 -11.44 5.68
C ALA A 88 4.22 -12.58 5.45
N LEU A 89 4.79 -12.66 4.24
CA LEU A 89 5.73 -13.72 3.84
C LEU A 89 7.09 -13.59 4.53
N GLU A 90 7.56 -12.36 4.78
CA GLU A 90 8.72 -12.10 5.62
C GLU A 90 8.50 -12.65 7.04
N SER A 91 7.32 -12.43 7.63
CA SER A 91 6.98 -12.98 8.95
C SER A 91 6.93 -14.53 8.98
N CYS A 92 6.84 -15.16 7.82
CA CYS A 92 6.87 -16.61 7.62
C CYS A 92 8.25 -17.13 7.18
N GLY A 93 9.28 -16.29 7.16
CA GLY A 93 10.65 -16.68 6.81
C GLY A 93 10.88 -16.91 5.32
N ALA A 94 10.11 -16.25 4.45
CA ALA A 94 10.36 -16.32 3.02
C ALA A 94 11.78 -15.81 2.67
N PRO A 95 12.48 -16.45 1.71
CA PRO A 95 13.83 -16.04 1.34
C PRO A 95 13.84 -14.66 0.68
N SER A 96 14.93 -13.92 0.87
CA SER A 96 15.09 -12.56 0.35
C SER A 96 14.86 -12.46 -1.17
N GLU A 97 15.31 -13.45 -1.96
CA GLU A 97 15.04 -13.52 -3.40
C GLU A 97 13.54 -13.49 -3.73
N ARG A 98 12.72 -14.20 -2.96
CA ARG A 98 11.27 -14.19 -3.13
C ARG A 98 10.70 -12.81 -2.79
N LEU A 99 11.15 -12.18 -1.71
CA LEU A 99 10.67 -10.86 -1.31
C LEU A 99 11.03 -9.79 -2.35
N HIS A 100 12.25 -9.84 -2.93
CA HIS A 100 12.65 -8.98 -4.05
C HIS A 100 11.70 -9.13 -5.25
N ALA A 101 11.45 -10.37 -5.70
CA ALA A 101 10.59 -10.63 -6.84
C ALA A 101 9.14 -10.11 -6.64
N LEU A 102 8.63 -10.21 -5.41
CA LEU A 102 7.33 -9.62 -5.06
C LEU A 102 7.36 -8.10 -5.09
N ALA A 103 8.44 -7.50 -4.61
CA ALA A 103 8.60 -6.06 -4.58
C ALA A 103 8.79 -5.47 -5.99
N ASP A 104 9.47 -6.15 -6.90
CA ASP A 104 9.55 -5.79 -8.32
C ASP A 104 8.16 -5.76 -8.97
N LYS A 105 7.30 -6.74 -8.67
CA LYS A 105 5.91 -6.78 -9.13
C LYS A 105 5.08 -5.63 -8.54
N ALA A 106 5.21 -5.37 -7.23
CA ALA A 106 4.54 -4.24 -6.57
C ALA A 106 4.94 -2.91 -7.22
N ARG A 107 6.24 -2.71 -7.50
CA ARG A 107 6.76 -1.54 -8.20
C ARG A 107 6.20 -1.43 -9.61
N THR A 108 6.22 -2.52 -10.37
CA THR A 108 5.72 -2.53 -11.75
C THR A 108 4.27 -2.07 -11.83
N TYR A 109 3.39 -2.61 -10.98
CA TYR A 109 1.99 -2.19 -10.93
C TYR A 109 1.83 -0.77 -10.37
N GLY A 110 2.68 -0.38 -9.41
CA GLY A 110 2.68 0.97 -8.83
C GLY A 110 3.05 2.03 -9.85
N HIS A 111 4.11 1.82 -10.62
CA HIS A 111 4.53 2.72 -11.70
C HIS A 111 3.44 2.86 -12.77
N ARG A 112 2.83 1.74 -13.20
CA ARG A 112 1.72 1.78 -14.16
C ARG A 112 0.49 2.53 -13.61
N LEU A 113 0.20 2.36 -12.32
CA LEU A 113 -0.87 3.12 -11.65
C LEU A 113 -0.55 4.61 -11.64
N LEU A 114 0.67 5.00 -11.27
CA LEU A 114 1.11 6.40 -11.26
C LEU A 114 1.11 7.01 -12.67
N ALA A 115 1.59 6.28 -13.68
CA ALA A 115 1.59 6.72 -15.07
C ALA A 115 0.17 7.02 -15.57
N SER A 116 -0.83 6.26 -15.12
CA SER A 116 -2.24 6.53 -15.44
C SER A 116 -2.78 7.82 -14.81
N LEU A 117 -2.19 8.28 -13.69
CA LEU A 117 -2.56 9.52 -13.02
C LEU A 117 -1.81 10.73 -13.59
N LEU A 118 -0.50 10.57 -13.84
CA LEU A 118 0.41 11.64 -14.25
C LEU A 118 0.47 11.80 -15.77
N SER A 119 -0.25 10.96 -16.52
CA SER A 119 -0.33 10.94 -17.99
C SER A 119 1.00 10.66 -18.72
N SER A 120 2.08 10.31 -18.01
CA SER A 120 3.35 9.85 -18.57
C SER A 120 4.24 9.17 -17.53
N GLU A 121 5.00 8.14 -17.94
CA GLU A 121 6.08 7.57 -17.12
C GLU A 121 7.30 8.50 -17.01
N SER A 122 7.52 9.39 -17.99
CA SER A 122 8.62 10.38 -17.94
C SER A 122 8.51 11.30 -16.72
N ALA A 123 7.28 11.54 -16.27
CA ALA A 123 6.98 12.35 -15.09
C ALA A 123 7.39 11.66 -13.78
N LEU A 124 7.77 10.37 -13.79
CA LEU A 124 8.24 9.63 -12.60
C LEU A 124 9.73 9.87 -12.31
N THR A 125 10.22 11.07 -12.61
CA THR A 125 11.57 11.51 -12.30
C THR A 125 11.48 12.78 -11.46
N SER A 126 12.39 12.96 -10.50
CA SER A 126 12.38 14.14 -9.63
C SER A 126 12.60 15.42 -10.45
N GLY A 127 11.83 16.47 -10.16
CA GLY A 127 12.02 17.79 -10.75
C GLY A 127 10.74 18.44 -11.24
N SER A 128 10.89 19.54 -11.98
CA SER A 128 9.77 20.43 -12.35
C SER A 128 8.65 19.80 -13.19
N GLU A 129 8.89 18.67 -13.86
CA GLU A 129 7.85 17.93 -14.57
C GLU A 129 6.93 17.20 -13.59
N LEU A 130 7.51 16.48 -12.62
CA LEU A 130 6.77 15.82 -11.56
C LEU A 130 5.99 16.83 -10.71
N ASP A 131 6.62 17.94 -10.32
CA ASP A 131 5.96 18.98 -9.52
C ASP A 131 4.69 19.52 -10.19
N ARG A 132 4.78 19.80 -11.50
CA ARG A 132 3.63 20.28 -12.30
C ARG A 132 2.55 19.21 -12.42
N ALA A 133 2.93 17.96 -12.66
CA ALA A 133 1.99 16.85 -12.78
C ALA A 133 1.25 16.61 -11.45
N LEU A 134 1.96 16.65 -10.32
CA LEU A 134 1.39 16.50 -8.98
C LEU A 134 0.47 17.67 -8.61
N ALA A 135 0.85 18.91 -8.94
CA ALA A 135 0.03 20.09 -8.68
C ALA A 135 -1.33 20.04 -9.40
N ALA A 136 -1.40 19.38 -10.56
CA ALA A 136 -2.65 19.21 -11.32
C ALA A 136 -3.59 18.14 -10.73
N LEU A 137 -3.12 17.30 -9.80
CA LEU A 137 -3.94 16.26 -9.19
C LEU A 137 -5.02 16.86 -8.27
N SER A 138 -6.20 16.24 -8.31
CA SER A 138 -7.30 16.53 -7.38
C SER A 138 -7.31 15.54 -6.21
N PRO A 139 -8.04 15.83 -5.11
CA PRO A 139 -8.14 14.92 -3.96
C PRO A 139 -8.61 13.50 -4.31
N ARG A 140 -9.36 13.31 -5.41
CA ARG A 140 -9.81 11.98 -5.87
C ARG A 140 -8.66 11.07 -6.31
N ALA A 141 -7.47 11.62 -6.56
CA ALA A 141 -6.28 10.86 -6.92
C ALA A 141 -5.46 10.42 -5.70
N ALA A 142 -5.74 10.93 -4.50
CA ALA A 142 -4.88 10.74 -3.32
C ALA A 142 -4.64 9.26 -2.98
N ARG A 143 -5.71 8.44 -3.05
CA ARG A 143 -5.61 6.99 -2.79
C ARG A 143 -4.70 6.26 -3.77
N ASP A 144 -4.88 6.51 -5.07
CA ASP A 144 -4.08 5.83 -6.09
C ASP A 144 -2.65 6.34 -6.14
N LEU A 145 -2.45 7.62 -5.84
CA LEU A 145 -1.13 8.21 -5.66
C LEU A 145 -0.40 7.54 -4.48
N PHE A 146 -1.08 7.36 -3.34
CA PHE A 146 -0.55 6.64 -2.20
C PHE A 146 -0.15 5.20 -2.56
N TRP A 147 -1.05 4.43 -3.15
CA TRP A 147 -0.74 3.03 -3.48
C TRP A 147 0.33 2.92 -4.55
N GLY A 148 0.32 3.79 -5.56
CA GLY A 148 1.38 3.87 -6.56
C GLY A 148 2.75 4.10 -5.92
N ALA A 149 2.84 5.07 -5.01
CA ALA A 149 4.06 5.34 -4.24
C ALA A 149 4.43 4.19 -3.30
N TYR A 150 3.44 3.53 -2.67
CA TYR A 150 3.65 2.38 -1.79
C TYR A 150 4.27 1.19 -2.55
N GLY A 151 3.82 0.91 -3.78
CA GLY A 151 4.42 -0.15 -4.61
C GLY A 151 5.90 0.12 -4.91
N TRP A 152 6.27 1.38 -5.15
CA TRP A 152 7.67 1.77 -5.31
C TRP A 152 8.45 1.68 -4.00
N LEU A 153 7.86 2.12 -2.88
CA LEU A 153 8.45 2.01 -1.55
C LEU A 153 8.71 0.57 -1.14
N ALA A 154 7.80 -0.35 -1.47
CA ALA A 154 7.97 -1.78 -1.22
C ALA A 154 9.24 -2.32 -1.88
N TRP A 155 9.52 -1.89 -3.11
CA TRP A 155 10.76 -2.21 -3.82
C TRP A 155 11.98 -1.61 -3.13
N ILE A 156 11.95 -0.30 -2.81
CA ILE A 156 13.04 0.40 -2.11
C ILE A 156 13.42 -0.33 -0.82
N GLY A 157 12.42 -0.80 -0.05
CA GLY A 157 12.63 -1.54 1.19
C GLY A 157 13.44 -2.82 1.03
N GLN A 158 13.43 -3.44 -0.16
CA GLN A 158 14.21 -4.63 -0.45
C GLN A 158 15.60 -4.31 -1.02
N GLN A 159 15.89 -3.07 -1.43
CA GLN A 159 17.16 -2.73 -2.12
C GLN A 159 18.37 -2.49 -1.21
N GLN A 160 18.25 -2.69 0.10
CA GLN A 160 19.34 -2.57 1.08
C GLN A 160 20.12 -1.23 0.99
N GLY A 161 19.45 -0.13 0.64
CA GLY A 161 20.06 1.19 0.57
C GLY A 161 20.93 1.44 -0.68
N SER A 162 20.72 0.71 -1.78
CA SER A 162 21.43 0.96 -3.04
C SER A 162 21.31 2.42 -3.51
N PRO A 163 22.32 2.99 -4.20
CA PRO A 163 22.25 4.37 -4.68
C PRO A 163 21.02 4.68 -5.53
N ALA A 164 20.60 3.72 -6.37
CA ALA A 164 19.38 3.83 -7.17
C ALA A 164 18.13 3.95 -6.29
N ALA A 165 18.03 3.13 -5.24
CA ALA A 165 16.90 3.18 -4.30
C ALA A 165 16.85 4.51 -3.52
N MET A 166 18.01 5.12 -3.23
CA MET A 166 18.07 6.43 -2.57
C MET A 166 17.64 7.57 -3.49
N ALA A 167 17.97 7.50 -4.78
CA ALA A 167 17.46 8.46 -5.77
C ALA A 167 15.93 8.33 -5.92
N ASP A 168 15.43 7.10 -6.00
CA ASP A 168 14.01 6.79 -6.08
C ASP A 168 13.23 7.24 -4.83
N LEU A 169 13.84 7.17 -3.65
CA LEU A 169 13.23 7.62 -2.39
C LEU A 169 12.87 9.12 -2.42
N VAL A 170 13.66 9.95 -3.11
CA VAL A 170 13.36 11.38 -3.29
C VAL A 170 12.07 11.58 -4.08
N VAL A 171 11.81 10.73 -5.06
CA VAL A 171 10.56 10.75 -5.84
C VAL A 171 9.40 10.30 -4.96
N VAL A 172 9.54 9.19 -4.26
CA VAL A 172 8.51 8.68 -3.33
C VAL A 172 8.18 9.72 -2.25
N GLU A 173 9.15 10.46 -1.73
CA GLU A 173 8.90 11.54 -0.77
C GLU A 173 8.00 12.63 -1.35
N GLN A 174 8.23 13.05 -2.61
CA GLN A 174 7.38 14.03 -3.30
C GLN A 174 5.95 13.51 -3.49
N LEU A 175 5.81 12.23 -3.90
CA LEU A 175 4.50 11.59 -4.06
C LEU A 175 3.74 11.55 -2.72
N MET A 176 4.39 11.08 -1.64
CA MET A 176 3.78 10.98 -0.31
C MET A 176 3.46 12.33 0.30
N ARG A 177 4.30 13.36 0.06
CA ARG A 177 3.99 14.74 0.45
C ARG A 177 2.73 15.24 -0.25
N ARG A 178 2.60 14.96 -1.55
CA ARG A 178 1.39 15.31 -2.29
C ARG A 178 0.17 14.56 -1.78
N VAL A 179 0.29 13.31 -1.34
CA VAL A 179 -0.82 12.60 -0.66
C VAL A 179 -1.29 13.37 0.57
N LEU A 180 -0.38 13.83 1.44
CA LEU A 180 -0.75 14.63 2.63
C LEU A 180 -1.47 15.94 2.28
N GLU A 181 -1.05 16.61 1.22
CA GLU A 181 -1.70 17.84 0.74
C GLU A 181 -3.10 17.59 0.16
N LEU A 182 -3.29 16.44 -0.51
CA LEU A 182 -4.55 16.09 -1.16
C LEU A 182 -5.58 15.57 -0.16
N ASP A 183 -5.16 14.65 0.71
CA ASP A 183 -5.97 14.03 1.76
C ASP A 183 -5.06 13.23 2.71
N GLU A 184 -4.77 13.80 3.88
CA GLU A 184 -3.95 13.14 4.91
C GLU A 184 -4.61 11.89 5.51
N THR A 185 -5.92 11.68 5.34
CA THR A 185 -6.67 10.58 5.96
C THR A 185 -6.57 9.27 5.18
N VAL A 186 -6.03 9.32 3.95
CA VAL A 186 -5.86 8.16 3.06
C VAL A 186 -5.17 7.00 3.79
N GLU A 187 -5.79 5.82 3.68
CA GLU A 187 -5.33 4.58 4.28
C GLU A 187 -4.98 4.76 5.77
N ALA A 188 -5.89 5.42 6.52
CA ALA A 188 -5.78 5.71 7.95
C ALA A 188 -4.54 6.54 8.34
N GLY A 189 -4.11 7.47 7.48
CA GLY A 189 -2.94 8.31 7.74
C GLY A 189 -1.61 7.66 7.41
N SER A 190 -1.59 6.64 6.54
CA SER A 190 -0.37 5.88 6.24
C SER A 190 0.75 6.71 5.57
N ALA A 191 0.44 7.84 4.95
CA ALA A 191 1.48 8.78 4.50
C ALA A 191 2.23 9.42 5.68
N HIS A 192 1.57 9.66 6.82
CA HIS A 192 2.26 10.04 8.05
C HIS A 192 3.13 8.91 8.60
N LEU A 193 2.68 7.64 8.54
CA LEU A 193 3.51 6.49 8.91
C LEU A 193 4.82 6.47 8.10
N PHE A 194 4.74 6.70 6.78
CA PHE A 194 5.93 6.81 5.92
C PHE A 194 6.92 7.88 6.41
N PHE A 195 6.45 9.11 6.66
CA PHE A 195 7.33 10.19 7.14
C PHE A 195 7.84 9.98 8.57
N GLY A 196 7.05 9.33 9.43
CA GLY A 196 7.45 8.92 10.77
C GLY A 196 8.68 8.01 10.71
N ILE A 197 8.60 6.96 9.89
CA ILE A 197 9.70 6.03 9.62
C ILE A 197 10.89 6.77 8.99
N LEU A 198 10.66 7.54 7.93
CA LEU A 198 11.72 8.23 7.17
C LEU A 198 12.58 9.11 8.07
N TYR A 199 11.95 9.96 8.88
CA TYR A 199 12.68 10.87 9.78
C TYR A 199 13.22 10.19 11.03
N GLY A 200 12.67 9.03 11.43
CA GLY A 200 13.09 8.26 12.60
C GLY A 200 14.13 7.18 12.32
N ALA A 201 14.42 6.88 11.04
CA ALA A 201 15.27 5.75 10.65
C ALA A 201 16.77 5.99 10.88
N LYS A 202 17.21 7.24 11.08
CA LYS A 202 18.63 7.60 11.25
C LYS A 202 18.80 8.65 12.36
N PRO A 203 20.00 8.76 12.96
CA PRO A 203 20.30 9.85 13.89
C PRO A 203 20.25 11.22 13.19
N ALA A 204 20.06 12.30 13.97
CA ALA A 204 20.08 13.67 13.45
C ALA A 204 21.39 14.01 12.71
N LEU A 205 22.53 13.53 13.23
CA LEU A 205 23.85 13.68 12.61
C LEU A 205 23.98 12.99 11.23
N ALA A 206 23.07 12.06 10.90
CA ALA A 206 23.04 11.32 9.65
C ALA A 206 21.77 11.61 8.81
N GLY A 207 21.14 12.77 9.03
CA GLY A 207 20.00 13.25 8.24
C GLY A 207 18.61 12.87 8.76
N GLY A 208 18.51 12.26 9.94
CA GLY A 208 17.24 12.06 10.63
C GLY A 208 16.67 13.34 11.23
N ASN A 209 15.41 13.28 11.67
CA ASN A 209 14.74 14.37 12.36
C ASN A 209 13.73 13.80 13.38
N PRO A 210 14.15 13.50 14.62
CA PRO A 210 13.30 12.89 15.64
C PRO A 210 12.02 13.69 15.91
N GLU A 211 12.08 15.01 15.94
CA GLU A 211 10.93 15.88 16.21
C GLU A 211 9.85 15.73 15.14
N ARG A 212 10.25 15.76 13.85
CA ARG A 212 9.32 15.52 12.74
C ARG A 212 8.83 14.10 12.71
N SER A 213 9.70 13.12 13.00
CA SER A 213 9.30 11.71 13.12
C SER A 213 8.17 11.53 14.14
N ARG A 214 8.36 12.04 15.36
CA ARG A 214 7.36 12.03 16.43
C ARG A 214 6.05 12.68 16.00
N THR A 215 6.12 13.86 15.38
CA THR A 215 4.94 14.60 14.89
C THR A 215 4.13 13.75 13.91
N HIS A 216 4.80 13.10 12.95
CA HIS A 216 4.14 12.25 11.98
C HIS A 216 3.56 10.98 12.61
N PHE A 217 4.28 10.30 13.51
CA PHE A 217 3.73 9.13 14.21
C PHE A 217 2.51 9.47 15.07
N GLN A 218 2.54 10.59 15.81
CA GLN A 218 1.40 11.04 16.59
C GLN A 218 0.18 11.32 15.69
N ARG A 219 0.39 12.00 14.57
CA ARG A 219 -0.70 12.25 13.62
C ARG A 219 -1.27 10.96 13.00
N ALA A 220 -0.43 9.99 12.68
CA ALA A 220 -0.87 8.68 12.20
C ALA A 220 -1.70 7.92 13.26
N LEU A 221 -1.28 7.97 14.54
CA LEU A 221 -2.01 7.36 15.66
C LEU A 221 -3.39 8.00 15.86
N GLU A 222 -3.47 9.33 15.75
CA GLU A 222 -4.73 10.08 15.79
C GLU A 222 -5.67 9.67 14.66
N LEU A 223 -5.20 9.72 13.41
CA LEU A 223 -6.00 9.46 12.21
C LEU A 223 -6.50 8.00 12.14
N SER A 224 -5.68 7.06 12.61
CA SER A 224 -6.05 5.64 12.64
C SER A 224 -6.91 5.27 13.86
N GLY A 225 -7.14 6.19 14.81
CA GLY A 225 -7.74 5.86 16.10
C GLY A 225 -6.96 4.77 16.84
N ARG A 226 -5.64 4.69 16.62
CA ARG A 226 -4.72 3.65 17.14
C ARG A 226 -5.09 2.21 16.75
N SER A 227 -5.96 2.03 15.75
CA SER A 227 -6.45 0.72 15.31
C SER A 227 -5.60 0.06 14.20
N LEU A 228 -4.62 0.79 13.65
CA LEU A 228 -3.66 0.30 12.66
C LEU A 228 -2.30 0.06 13.33
N LEU A 229 -2.12 -1.14 13.89
CA LEU A 229 -1.00 -1.52 14.75
C LEU A 229 0.41 -1.41 14.12
N PRO A 230 0.59 -1.48 12.79
CA PRO A 230 1.88 -1.14 12.18
C PRO A 230 2.43 0.22 12.60
N ILE A 231 1.57 1.19 12.91
CA ILE A 231 2.01 2.53 13.33
C ILE A 231 2.79 2.45 14.65
N GLN A 232 2.22 1.83 15.68
CA GLN A 232 2.87 1.65 16.98
C GLN A 232 4.17 0.84 16.84
N THR A 233 4.14 -0.27 16.10
CA THR A 233 5.34 -1.12 15.94
C THR A 233 6.49 -0.40 15.22
N ALA A 234 6.18 0.36 14.15
CA ALA A 234 7.17 1.16 13.44
C ALA A 234 7.68 2.31 14.31
N TYR A 235 6.82 2.91 15.14
CA TYR A 235 7.20 3.98 16.03
C TYR A 235 8.20 3.51 17.11
N ALA A 236 7.94 2.34 17.70
CA ALA A 236 8.87 1.68 18.61
C ALA A 236 10.19 1.33 17.91
N GLN A 237 10.11 0.67 16.75
CA GLN A 237 11.29 0.16 16.04
C GLN A 237 12.22 1.27 15.52
N THR A 238 11.67 2.41 15.10
CA THR A 238 12.46 3.49 14.48
C THR A 238 12.77 4.59 15.48
N TYR A 239 11.77 5.38 15.88
CA TYR A 239 11.97 6.53 16.75
C TYR A 239 12.44 6.15 18.15
N ALA A 240 11.74 5.23 18.84
CA ALA A 240 12.02 4.96 20.26
C ALA A 240 13.42 4.35 20.42
N ARG A 241 13.80 3.40 19.56
CA ARG A 241 15.17 2.88 19.47
C ARG A 241 16.19 3.98 19.16
N MET A 242 15.95 4.80 18.14
CA MET A 242 16.86 5.88 17.74
C MET A 242 17.09 6.93 18.83
N THR A 243 16.08 7.20 19.64
CA THR A 243 16.13 8.17 20.75
C THR A 243 16.49 7.54 22.09
N PHE A 244 16.78 6.23 22.11
CA PHE A 244 17.03 5.45 23.32
C PHE A 244 15.90 5.53 24.35
N ASP A 245 14.65 5.71 23.90
CA ASP A 245 13.46 5.79 24.76
C ASP A 245 12.85 4.40 24.95
N ARG A 246 13.40 3.64 25.91
CA ARG A 246 12.93 2.28 26.22
C ARG A 246 11.49 2.24 26.73
N ALA A 247 11.08 3.22 27.54
CA ALA A 247 9.73 3.25 28.09
C ALA A 247 8.69 3.40 26.96
N LEU A 248 8.91 4.34 26.04
CA LEU A 248 8.05 4.50 24.86
C LEU A 248 8.05 3.24 23.98
N HIS A 249 9.21 2.60 23.79
CA HIS A 249 9.31 1.37 23.03
C HIS A 249 8.42 0.27 23.60
N ASP A 250 8.56 -0.02 24.90
CA ASP A 250 7.85 -1.12 25.55
C ASP A 250 6.34 -0.83 25.63
N ASP A 251 5.94 0.41 26.00
CA ASP A 251 4.54 0.84 26.08
C ASP A 251 3.80 0.65 24.73
N LEU A 252 4.42 1.07 23.62
CA LEU A 252 3.82 0.94 22.29
C LEU A 252 3.63 -0.52 21.87
N LEU A 253 4.59 -1.39 22.20
CA LEU A 253 4.54 -2.79 21.82
C LEU A 253 3.58 -3.59 22.69
N GLU A 254 3.51 -3.30 23.99
CA GLU A 254 2.51 -3.88 24.89
C GLU A 254 1.09 -3.50 24.48
N GLU A 255 0.86 -2.24 24.08
CA GLU A 255 -0.42 -1.79 23.50
C GLU A 255 -0.80 -2.63 22.28
N VAL A 256 0.14 -2.86 21.35
CA VAL A 256 -0.07 -3.71 20.18
C VAL A 256 -0.47 -5.12 20.58
N LEU A 257 0.19 -5.71 21.58
CA LEU A 257 -0.13 -7.07 22.03
C LEU A 257 -1.51 -7.15 22.71
N ALA A 258 -1.89 -6.13 23.47
CA ALA A 258 -3.18 -6.05 24.17
C ALA A 258 -4.38 -5.76 23.26
N PHE A 259 -4.17 -5.21 22.06
CA PHE A 259 -5.25 -4.78 21.16
C PHE A 259 -6.21 -5.93 20.74
N PRO A 260 -7.54 -5.80 20.90
CA PRO A 260 -8.49 -6.82 20.46
C PRO A 260 -8.72 -6.78 18.95
N LEU A 261 -8.29 -7.80 18.19
CA LEU A 261 -8.30 -7.79 16.72
C LEU A 261 -9.70 -7.64 16.13
N GLU A 262 -10.72 -8.14 16.83
CA GLU A 262 -12.13 -8.06 16.43
C GLU A 262 -12.63 -6.61 16.35
N SER A 263 -11.99 -5.69 17.07
CA SER A 263 -12.34 -4.26 17.04
C SER A 263 -11.88 -3.54 15.77
N ALA A 264 -11.05 -4.18 14.94
CA ALA A 264 -10.56 -3.66 13.67
C ALA A 264 -10.61 -4.72 12.57
N SER A 265 -11.80 -5.27 12.31
CA SER A 265 -12.02 -6.40 11.40
C SER A 265 -11.37 -6.22 10.03
N GLU A 266 -11.45 -5.03 9.44
CA GLU A 266 -10.88 -4.72 8.12
C GLU A 266 -9.35 -4.76 8.06
N ASN A 267 -8.67 -4.65 9.21
CA ASN A 267 -7.20 -4.62 9.33
C ASN A 267 -6.65 -5.84 10.11
N THR A 268 -7.44 -6.90 10.24
CA THR A 268 -7.10 -8.05 11.10
C THR A 268 -5.75 -8.66 10.73
N LEU A 269 -5.50 -8.90 9.43
CA LEU A 269 -4.27 -9.52 8.95
C LEU A 269 -3.06 -8.66 9.27
N VAL A 270 -3.10 -7.37 8.89
CA VAL A 270 -1.97 -6.46 9.10
C VAL A 270 -1.71 -6.24 10.59
N ASN A 271 -2.75 -6.20 11.42
CA ASN A 271 -2.62 -6.07 12.87
C ASN A 271 -2.06 -7.34 13.50
N GLN A 272 -2.42 -8.52 13.00
CA GLN A 272 -1.86 -9.79 13.47
C GLN A 272 -0.37 -9.92 13.12
N ILE A 273 0.05 -9.43 11.95
CA ILE A 273 1.48 -9.33 11.57
C ILE A 273 2.20 -8.36 12.51
N ALA A 274 1.60 -7.20 12.81
CA ALA A 274 2.16 -6.24 13.77
C ALA A 274 2.33 -6.87 15.18
N LYS A 275 1.37 -7.68 15.65
CA LYS A 275 1.52 -8.44 16.90
C LYS A 275 2.68 -9.44 16.87
N ARG A 276 2.92 -10.11 15.73
CA ARG A 276 4.12 -10.97 15.58
C ARG A 276 5.40 -10.13 15.68
N ARG A 277 5.44 -8.98 14.99
CA ARG A 277 6.58 -8.05 15.04
C ARG A 277 6.83 -7.50 16.44
N ALA A 278 5.78 -7.14 17.18
CA ALA A 278 5.90 -6.63 18.54
C ALA A 278 6.56 -7.64 19.49
N ARG A 279 6.19 -8.94 19.41
CA ARG A 279 6.84 -9.99 20.20
C ARG A 279 8.33 -10.12 19.90
N GLN A 280 8.71 -10.00 18.62
CA GLN A 280 10.12 -10.02 18.21
C GLN A 280 10.86 -8.81 18.79
N LEU A 281 10.30 -7.61 18.60
CA LEU A 281 10.93 -6.37 19.07
C LEU A 281 11.12 -6.30 20.59
N LEU A 282 10.20 -6.90 21.37
CA LEU A 282 10.35 -7.02 22.84
C LEU A 282 11.35 -8.10 23.25
N ALA A 283 11.52 -9.15 22.44
CA ALA A 283 12.52 -10.19 22.68
C ALA A 283 13.93 -9.77 22.23
N ASP A 284 14.02 -8.80 21.32
CA ASP A 284 15.28 -8.17 20.92
C ASP A 284 15.87 -7.39 22.11
N ASP A 285 17.06 -7.78 22.56
CA ASP A 285 17.76 -7.13 23.68
C ASP A 285 18.44 -5.81 23.26
N TYR A 286 17.69 -4.93 22.58
CA TYR A 286 18.24 -3.73 21.91
C TYR A 286 18.78 -2.68 22.90
N PHE A 287 18.21 -2.60 24.10
CA PHE A 287 18.56 -1.61 25.12
C PHE A 287 19.44 -2.18 26.24
N ALA A 288 20.00 -3.38 26.07
CA ALA A 288 20.98 -3.90 27.03
C ALA A 288 22.31 -3.14 26.94
N ASP A 289 22.99 -3.05 28.08
CA ASP A 289 24.28 -2.38 28.28
C ASP A 289 25.46 -3.15 27.65
#